data_AF-A0A915AI27-F1
#
_entry.id   AF-A0A915AI27-F1
#
_cell.length_a   1.000
_cell.length_b   1.000
_cell.length_c   1.000
_cell.angle_alpha   90.00
_cell.angle_beta   90.00
_cell.angle_gamma   90.00
#
_symmetry.space_group_name_H-M   'P 1'
#
loop_
_entity.id
_entity.type
_entity.pdbx_description
1 polymer ?
#
loop_
_entity_poly.entity_id
_entity_poly.type
_entity_poly.pdbx_seq_one_letter_code
_entity_poly.pdbx_strand_id
1 'polypeptide(L)'
;MSVLAVGTAVASKNFSSLGSVPLSVPSKHCCIMSVRSPSQSPSKHITVVDVYDLAASIGKDFERIIDQFGNDSVRQLMPKVISALETLESLANHNERENEEILSLRKTVERLENEKQAKQQDRLKFEMELEAVEENYRKEIDDLWTMVKSLQNENKHLSSSVS
;
A
#
# COMPACT_ATOMS: atom_id res chain seq x y z
N MET A 1 -24.04 18.89 -67.17
CA MET A 1 -22.83 18.20 -66.68
C MET A 1 -22.04 19.22 -65.88
N SER A 2 -22.14 19.14 -64.57
CA SER A 2 -21.69 20.18 -63.64
C SER A 2 -20.21 20.02 -63.31
N VAL A 3 -19.48 21.12 -63.45
CA VAL A 3 -18.10 21.31 -62.97
C VAL A 3 -18.14 21.68 -61.48
N LEU A 4 -17.48 20.87 -60.64
CA LEU A 4 -17.28 21.15 -59.22
C LEU A 4 -16.00 22.00 -59.06
N ALA A 5 -16.19 23.21 -58.56
CA ALA A 5 -15.15 24.17 -58.25
C ALA A 5 -14.41 23.77 -56.97
N VAL A 6 -13.08 23.86 -57.02
CA VAL A 6 -12.15 23.68 -55.91
C VAL A 6 -12.27 24.89 -54.98
N GLY A 7 -12.81 24.68 -53.79
CA GLY A 7 -12.86 25.67 -52.72
C GLY A 7 -11.64 25.56 -51.81
N THR A 8 -10.80 26.58 -51.82
CA THR A 8 -9.80 26.88 -50.79
C THR A 8 -10.47 27.21 -49.45
N ALA A 9 -10.01 26.61 -48.35
CA ALA A 9 -10.33 27.06 -47.00
C ALA A 9 -9.05 27.12 -46.16
N VAL A 10 -8.62 28.35 -45.86
CA VAL A 10 -7.66 28.71 -44.82
C VAL A 10 -8.35 28.58 -43.47
N ALA A 11 -7.70 27.90 -42.52
CA ALA A 11 -8.05 27.99 -41.10
C ALA A 11 -6.79 28.03 -40.23
N SER A 12 -6.30 29.25 -40.01
CA SER A 12 -5.46 29.59 -38.86
C SER A 12 -6.23 29.31 -37.57
N LYS A 13 -5.65 28.54 -36.65
CA LYS A 13 -5.98 28.63 -35.22
C LYS A 13 -4.72 28.44 -34.38
N ASN A 14 -4.32 29.58 -33.82
CA ASN A 14 -3.48 29.79 -32.64
C ASN A 14 -3.48 28.62 -31.65
N PHE A 15 -2.30 28.06 -31.39
CA PHE A 15 -1.99 27.37 -30.14
C PHE A 15 -0.73 27.98 -29.52
N SER A 16 -0.90 29.21 -29.06
CA SER A 16 -0.01 29.83 -28.07
C SER A 16 -0.69 29.74 -26.71
N SER A 17 -0.36 28.70 -25.95
CA SER A 17 -0.29 28.81 -24.48
C SER A 17 0.58 27.67 -23.95
N LEU A 18 1.85 28.00 -23.76
CA LEU A 18 2.77 27.33 -22.87
C LEU A 18 2.16 27.33 -21.46
N GLY A 19 1.49 26.23 -21.11
CA GLY A 19 1.15 25.89 -19.75
C GLY A 19 2.12 24.84 -19.24
N SER A 20 3.33 25.26 -18.89
CA SER A 20 4.25 24.49 -18.06
C SER A 20 3.53 24.10 -16.77
N VAL A 21 3.13 22.84 -16.64
CA VAL A 21 2.63 22.31 -15.36
C VAL A 21 3.83 22.27 -14.42
N PRO A 22 3.82 23.01 -13.31
CA PRO A 22 4.95 22.99 -12.40
C PRO A 22 4.99 21.63 -11.70
N LEU A 23 6.19 21.04 -11.69
CA LEU A 23 6.64 20.10 -10.67
C LEU A 23 6.22 20.65 -9.30
N SER A 24 5.20 20.06 -8.69
CA SER A 24 4.91 20.20 -7.27
C SER A 24 4.69 18.82 -6.68
N VAL A 25 5.81 18.14 -6.46
CA VAL A 25 5.90 17.21 -5.35
C VAL A 25 6.41 18.04 -4.17
N PRO A 26 5.53 18.31 -3.20
CA PRO A 26 5.86 17.84 -1.86
C PRO A 26 4.67 17.05 -1.34
N SER A 27 4.88 15.73 -1.22
CA SER A 27 4.04 14.87 -0.41
C SER A 27 4.12 15.33 1.04
N LYS A 28 3.22 16.25 1.43
CA LYS A 28 2.96 16.62 2.82
C LYS A 28 1.78 15.78 3.34
N HIS A 29 1.89 14.47 3.17
CA HIS A 29 1.12 13.50 3.95
C HIS A 29 2.07 12.39 4.42
N CYS A 30 3.12 12.80 5.13
CA CYS A 30 3.64 11.98 6.19
C CYS A 30 3.10 12.56 7.50
N CYS A 31 1.77 12.52 7.67
CA CYS A 31 1.29 12.22 9.02
C CYS A 31 1.77 10.80 9.26
N ILE A 32 2.98 10.69 9.82
CA ILE A 32 3.35 9.55 10.63
C ILE A 32 2.14 9.37 11.54
N MET A 33 1.30 8.37 11.24
CA MET A 33 0.41 7.84 12.25
C MET A 33 1.39 7.40 13.31
N SER A 34 1.55 8.25 14.33
CA SER A 34 2.24 7.91 15.55
C SER A 34 1.59 6.63 15.97
N VAL A 35 2.25 5.50 15.68
CA VAL A 35 1.85 4.19 16.17
C VAL A 35 1.83 4.42 17.66
N ARG A 36 0.63 4.57 18.20
CA ARG A 36 0.40 4.87 19.59
C ARG A 36 1.18 3.79 20.31
N SER A 37 2.26 4.18 21.00
CA SER A 37 3.09 3.26 21.75
C SER A 37 2.13 2.32 22.46
N PRO A 38 2.22 0.99 22.27
CA PRO A 38 1.37 0.12 23.04
C PRO A 38 1.72 0.47 24.47
N SER A 39 0.78 1.06 25.21
CA SER A 39 0.95 1.19 26.65
C SER A 39 1.33 -0.21 27.10
N GLN A 40 2.57 -0.36 27.58
CA GLN A 40 3.03 -1.59 28.19
C GLN A 40 2.33 -1.62 29.55
N SER A 41 1.02 -1.82 29.49
CA SER A 41 0.25 -2.27 30.62
C SER A 41 0.75 -3.70 30.86
N PRO A 42 1.26 -4.04 32.05
CA PRO A 42 1.79 -5.38 32.35
C PRO A 42 0.76 -6.51 32.15
N SER A 43 -0.52 -6.15 31.94
CA SER A 43 -1.62 -7.04 31.60
C SER A 43 -1.60 -7.63 30.18
N LYS A 44 -0.77 -7.16 29.26
CA LYS A 44 -0.75 -7.67 27.86
C LYS A 44 0.06 -8.96 27.65
N HIS A 45 0.69 -9.46 28.70
CA HIS A 45 1.57 -10.62 28.61
C HIS A 45 1.15 -11.78 29.52
N ILE A 46 -0.01 -11.68 30.17
CA ILE A 46 -0.54 -12.79 30.95
C ILE A 46 -1.19 -13.80 30.01
N THR A 47 -0.69 -15.03 30.05
CA THR A 47 -1.19 -16.16 29.27
C THR A 47 -2.13 -17.02 30.11
N VAL A 48 -2.91 -17.88 29.46
CA VAL A 48 -3.75 -18.87 30.14
C VAL A 48 -2.91 -19.78 31.06
N VAL A 49 -1.67 -20.09 30.67
CA VAL A 49 -0.74 -20.89 31.47
C VAL A 49 -0.40 -20.20 32.79
N ASP A 50 -0.11 -18.90 32.75
CA ASP A 50 0.19 -18.12 33.96
C ASP A 50 -1.02 -18.10 34.94
N VAL A 51 -2.25 -18.10 34.40
CA VAL A 51 -3.48 -18.15 35.22
C VAL A 51 -3.61 -19.51 35.91
N TYR A 52 -3.29 -20.62 35.23
CA TYR A 52 -3.32 -21.94 35.83
C TYR A 52 -2.25 -22.12 36.91
N ASP A 53 -1.04 -21.61 36.69
CA ASP A 53 0.03 -21.64 37.69
C ASP A 53 -0.35 -20.82 38.95
N LEU A 54 -0.96 -19.66 38.74
CA LEU A 54 -1.50 -18.84 39.83
C LEU A 54 -2.63 -19.57 40.58
N ALA A 55 -3.56 -20.20 39.86
CA ALA A 55 -4.65 -20.97 40.45
C ALA A 55 -4.13 -22.13 41.30
N ALA A 56 -3.10 -22.85 40.83
CA ALA A 56 -2.46 -23.92 41.59
C ALA A 56 -1.77 -23.41 42.86
N SER A 57 -1.10 -22.26 42.79
CA SER A 57 -0.49 -21.63 43.97
C SER A 57 -1.55 -21.23 44.99
N ILE A 58 -2.63 -20.59 44.55
CA ILE A 58 -3.74 -20.17 45.42
C ILE A 58 -4.44 -21.39 46.03
N GLY A 59 -4.65 -22.46 45.26
CA GLY A 59 -5.22 -23.72 45.73
C GLY A 59 -4.44 -24.32 46.90
N LYS A 60 -3.10 -24.36 46.80
CA LYS A 60 -2.22 -24.82 47.89
C LYS A 60 -2.32 -23.97 49.16
N ASP A 61 -2.52 -22.67 49.01
CA ASP A 61 -2.72 -21.80 50.18
C ASP A 61 -4.10 -22.02 50.81
N PHE A 62 -5.14 -22.28 50.00
CA PHE A 62 -6.44 -22.69 50.53
C PHE A 62 -6.38 -24.04 51.27
N GLU A 63 -5.66 -25.04 50.74
CA GLU A 63 -5.44 -26.31 51.44
C GLU A 63 -4.83 -26.08 52.82
N ARG A 64 -3.78 -25.24 52.90
CA ARG A 64 -3.10 -24.91 54.16
C ARG A 64 -4.01 -24.20 55.16
N ILE A 65 -4.97 -23.40 54.68
CA ILE A 65 -5.98 -22.73 55.52
C ILE A 65 -7.02 -23.74 56.00
N ILE A 66 -7.50 -24.62 55.12
CA ILE A 66 -8.48 -25.67 55.47
C ILE A 66 -7.90 -26.58 56.55
N ASP A 67 -6.62 -26.98 56.43
CA ASP A 67 -5.94 -27.85 57.38
C ASP A 67 -5.84 -27.23 58.78
N GLN A 68 -5.69 -25.90 58.88
CA GLN A 68 -5.51 -25.19 60.16
C GLN A 68 -6.82 -24.70 60.78
N PHE A 69 -7.77 -24.22 59.97
CA PHE A 69 -8.95 -23.50 60.43
C PHE A 69 -10.28 -24.19 60.06
N GLY A 70 -10.21 -25.28 59.29
CA GLY A 70 -11.37 -26.02 58.80
C GLY A 70 -11.94 -25.45 57.51
N ASN A 71 -12.77 -26.25 56.84
CA ASN A 71 -13.30 -25.94 55.50
C ASN A 71 -14.20 -24.69 55.45
N ASP A 72 -14.93 -24.40 56.55
CA ASP A 72 -15.86 -23.27 56.57
C ASP A 72 -15.15 -21.92 56.44
N SER A 73 -13.85 -21.84 56.75
CA SER A 73 -13.04 -20.62 56.63
C SER A 73 -12.89 -20.12 55.19
N VAL A 74 -12.96 -21.01 54.19
CA VAL A 74 -12.76 -20.66 52.77
C VAL A 74 -14.01 -20.85 51.91
N ARG A 75 -15.05 -21.51 52.44
CA ARG A 75 -16.26 -21.91 51.71
C ARG A 75 -16.93 -20.79 50.92
N GLN A 76 -16.96 -19.56 51.46
CA GLN A 76 -17.56 -18.41 50.77
C GLN A 76 -16.58 -17.62 49.89
N LEU A 77 -15.28 -17.75 50.13
CA LEU A 77 -14.23 -17.05 49.40
C LEU A 77 -13.84 -17.79 48.13
N MET A 78 -13.73 -19.12 48.21
CA MET A 78 -13.34 -20.00 47.11
C MET A 78 -14.13 -19.76 45.81
N PRO A 79 -15.49 -19.73 45.80
CA PRO A 79 -16.24 -19.45 44.57
C PRO A 79 -15.99 -18.05 43.98
N LYS A 80 -15.65 -17.05 44.82
CA LYS A 80 -15.30 -15.70 44.32
C LYS A 80 -13.94 -15.69 43.65
N VAL A 81 -12.98 -16.41 44.20
CA VAL A 81 -11.64 -16.55 43.61
C VAL A 81 -11.69 -17.32 42.31
N ILE A 82 -12.48 -18.41 42.25
CA ILE A 82 -12.71 -19.15 41.00
C ILE A 82 -13.28 -18.22 39.94
N SER A 83 -14.34 -17.46 40.24
CA SER A 83 -14.95 -16.53 39.29
C SER A 83 -13.98 -15.43 38.81
N ALA A 84 -13.11 -14.94 39.69
CA ALA A 84 -12.07 -13.99 39.32
C ALA A 84 -11.01 -14.61 38.39
N LEU A 85 -10.59 -15.85 38.65
CA LEU A 85 -9.65 -16.59 37.81
C LEU A 85 -10.25 -16.95 36.44
N GLU A 86 -11.51 -17.36 36.38
CA GLU A 86 -12.25 -17.59 35.13
C GLU A 86 -12.35 -16.31 34.28
N THR A 87 -12.60 -15.17 34.94
CA THR A 87 -12.63 -13.87 34.25
C THR A 87 -11.25 -13.51 33.71
N LEU A 88 -10.19 -13.75 34.49
CA LEU A 88 -8.81 -13.52 34.07
C LEU A 88 -8.40 -14.43 32.90
N GLU A 89 -8.79 -15.71 32.93
CA GLU A 89 -8.58 -16.67 31.84
C GLU A 89 -9.26 -16.22 30.55
N SER A 90 -10.51 -15.74 30.64
CA SER A 90 -11.25 -15.19 29.51
C SER A 90 -10.54 -13.97 28.91
N LEU A 91 -10.06 -13.06 29.76
CA LEU A 91 -9.30 -11.89 29.33
C LEU A 91 -7.95 -12.27 28.70
N ALA A 92 -7.23 -13.24 29.26
CA ALA A 92 -5.96 -13.73 28.71
C ALA A 92 -6.16 -14.35 27.32
N ASN A 93 -7.16 -15.24 27.18
CA ASN A 93 -7.55 -15.83 25.90
C ASN A 93 -7.98 -14.77 24.87
N HIS A 94 -8.76 -13.78 25.30
CA HIS A 94 -9.19 -12.71 24.41
C HIS A 94 -8.00 -11.87 23.93
N ASN A 95 -7.08 -11.54 24.84
CA ASN A 95 -5.89 -10.76 24.51
C ASN A 95 -4.99 -11.49 23.50
N GLU A 96 -4.82 -12.81 23.65
CA GLU A 96 -4.05 -13.62 22.71
C GLU A 96 -4.67 -13.57 21.30
N ARG A 97 -5.98 -13.76 21.19
CA ARG A 97 -6.70 -13.68 19.91
C ARG A 97 -6.62 -12.28 19.27
N GLU A 98 -6.83 -11.23 20.05
CA GLU A 98 -6.69 -9.85 19.57
C GLU A 98 -5.26 -9.58 19.08
N ASN A 99 -4.25 -10.09 19.79
CA ASN A 99 -2.85 -9.93 19.41
C ASN A 99 -2.53 -10.70 18.12
N GLU A 100 -3.04 -11.92 17.95
CA GLU A 100 -2.96 -12.68 16.70
C GLU A 100 -3.61 -11.92 15.52
N GLU A 101 -4.79 -11.33 15.73
CA GLU A 101 -5.48 -10.53 14.73
C GLU A 101 -4.66 -9.28 14.35
N ILE A 102 -4.11 -8.58 15.35
CA ILE A 102 -3.23 -7.43 15.13
C ILE A 102 -2.00 -7.84 14.28
N LEU A 103 -1.37 -8.97 14.59
CA LEU A 103 -0.23 -9.48 13.83
C LEU A 103 -0.61 -9.82 12.38
N SER A 104 -1.77 -10.47 12.19
CA SER A 104 -2.31 -10.80 10.86
C SER A 104 -2.62 -9.55 10.02
N LEU A 105 -3.26 -8.55 10.64
CA LEU A 105 -3.57 -7.28 9.99
C LEU A 105 -2.30 -6.52 9.62
N ARG A 106 -1.31 -6.46 10.51
CA ARG A 106 0.00 -5.84 10.22
C ARG A 106 0.69 -6.48 9.03
N LYS A 107 0.72 -7.81 8.98
CA LYS A 107 1.27 -8.57 7.83
C LYS A 107 0.51 -8.29 6.54
N THR A 108 -0.81 -8.15 6.63
CA THR A 108 -1.67 -7.82 5.48
C THR A 108 -1.39 -6.41 4.96
N VAL A 109 -1.25 -5.43 5.86
CA VAL A 109 -0.88 -4.05 5.52
C VAL A 109 0.47 -4.03 4.82
N GLU A 110 1.50 -4.66 5.40
CA GLU A 110 2.84 -4.73 4.82
C GLU A 110 2.81 -5.33 3.40
N ARG A 111 2.08 -6.43 3.20
CA ARG A 111 1.89 -7.04 1.87
C ARG A 111 1.23 -6.06 0.89
N LEU A 112 0.15 -5.40 1.29
CA LEU A 112 -0.58 -4.46 0.43
C LEU A 112 0.24 -3.22 0.08
N GLU A 113 1.06 -2.72 1.01
CA GLU A 113 1.98 -1.62 0.76
C GLU A 113 3.05 -2.00 -0.27
N ASN A 114 3.63 -3.20 -0.14
CA ASN A 114 4.59 -3.74 -1.11
C ASN A 114 3.96 -3.92 -2.50
N GLU A 115 2.75 -4.49 -2.58
CA GLU A 115 2.01 -4.64 -3.84
C GLU A 115 1.70 -3.30 -4.50
N LYS A 116 1.29 -2.30 -3.70
CA LYS A 116 1.03 -0.95 -4.18
C LYS A 116 2.30 -0.32 -4.74
N GLN A 117 3.43 -0.46 -4.04
CA GLN A 117 4.72 0.07 -4.48
C GLN A 117 5.20 -0.60 -5.78
N ALA A 118 5.09 -1.92 -5.87
CA ALA A 118 5.45 -2.67 -7.09
C ALA A 118 4.62 -2.22 -8.29
N LYS A 119 3.28 -2.13 -8.14
CA LYS A 119 2.40 -1.63 -9.21
C LYS A 119 2.73 -0.20 -9.64
N GLN A 120 3.10 0.66 -8.68
CA GLN A 120 3.51 2.03 -9.02
C GLN A 120 4.82 2.04 -9.80
N GLN A 121 5.79 1.22 -9.41
CA GLN A 121 7.06 1.10 -10.12
C GLN A 121 6.88 0.57 -11.54
N ASP A 122 6.05 -0.45 -11.72
CA ASP A 122 5.76 -1.01 -13.04
C ASP A 122 5.04 -0.01 -13.94
N ARG A 123 4.11 0.79 -13.39
CA ARG A 123 3.46 1.87 -14.14
C ARG A 123 4.47 2.90 -14.62
N LEU A 124 5.39 3.34 -13.75
CA LEU A 124 6.43 4.31 -14.12
C LEU A 124 7.38 3.77 -15.19
N LYS A 125 7.76 2.48 -15.11
CA LYS A 125 8.57 1.84 -16.15
C LYS A 125 7.83 1.82 -17.50
N PHE A 126 6.55 1.46 -17.49
CA PHE A 126 5.75 1.43 -18.71
C PHE A 126 5.60 2.82 -19.33
N GLU A 127 5.38 3.86 -18.51
CA GLU A 127 5.34 5.25 -18.98
C GLU A 127 6.68 5.66 -19.65
N MET A 128 7.82 5.30 -19.05
CA MET A 128 9.14 5.58 -19.63
C MET A 128 9.39 4.82 -20.93
N GLU A 129 9.02 3.54 -21.00
CA GLU A 129 9.15 2.72 -22.21
C GLU A 129 8.28 3.27 -23.34
N LEU A 130 7.05 3.70 -23.02
CA LEU A 130 6.14 4.31 -23.99
C LEU A 130 6.72 5.62 -24.55
N GLU A 131 7.23 6.50 -23.68
CA GLU A 131 7.87 7.75 -24.11
C GLU A 131 9.08 7.50 -25.02
N ALA A 132 9.91 6.49 -24.69
CA ALA A 132 11.05 6.11 -25.52
C ALA A 132 10.63 5.61 -26.91
N VAL A 133 9.55 4.83 -26.99
CA VAL A 133 8.98 4.35 -28.26
C VAL A 133 8.42 5.51 -29.09
N GLU A 134 7.68 6.43 -28.47
CA GLU A 134 7.14 7.61 -29.14
C GLU A 134 8.24 8.52 -29.72
N GLU A 135 9.33 8.73 -28.95
CA GLU A 135 10.48 9.51 -29.41
C GLU A 135 11.20 8.83 -30.57
N ASN A 136 11.33 7.49 -30.54
CA ASN A 136 11.90 6.74 -31.65
C ASN A 136 11.05 6.88 -32.92
N TYR A 137 9.72 6.77 -32.82
CA TYR A 137 8.84 6.96 -33.97
C TYR A 137 8.92 8.37 -34.56
N ARG A 138 9.07 9.42 -33.73
CA ARG A 138 9.28 10.79 -34.24
C ARG A 138 10.56 10.90 -35.06
N LYS A 139 11.67 10.32 -34.57
CA LYS A 139 12.94 10.30 -35.30
C LYS A 139 12.82 9.57 -36.63
N GLU A 140 12.19 8.40 -36.64
CA GLU A 140 11.97 7.62 -37.86
C GLU A 140 11.16 8.42 -38.89
N ILE A 141 10.11 9.14 -38.44
CA ILE A 141 9.31 10.01 -39.32
C ILE A 141 10.19 11.13 -39.92
N ASP A 142 11.00 11.80 -39.10
CA ASP A 142 11.88 12.89 -39.55
C ASP A 142 12.95 12.40 -40.53
N ASP A 143 13.55 11.23 -40.27
CA ASP A 143 14.54 10.60 -41.14
C ASP A 143 13.93 10.21 -42.49
N LEU A 144 12.75 9.59 -42.47
CA LEU A 144 12.00 9.25 -43.70
C LEU A 144 11.64 10.51 -44.48
N TRP A 145 11.21 11.58 -43.80
CA TRP A 145 10.87 12.84 -44.45
C TRP A 145 12.09 13.48 -45.12
N THR A 146 13.24 13.44 -44.44
CA THR A 146 14.52 13.91 -44.97
C THR A 146 14.95 13.10 -46.20
N MET A 147 14.79 11.78 -46.15
CA MET A 147 15.09 10.89 -47.28
C MET A 147 14.18 11.16 -48.48
N VAL A 148 12.87 11.30 -48.28
CA VAL A 148 11.92 11.68 -49.34
C VAL A 148 12.34 12.99 -50.01
N LYS A 149 12.73 14.00 -49.22
CA LYS A 149 13.17 15.29 -49.74
C LYS A 149 14.46 15.19 -50.56
N SER A 150 15.43 14.37 -50.14
CA SER A 150 16.66 14.12 -50.91
C SER A 150 16.35 13.47 -52.25
N LEU A 151 15.57 12.38 -52.25
CA LEU A 151 15.19 11.66 -53.47
C LEU A 151 14.39 12.53 -54.43
N GLN A 152 13.48 13.38 -53.92
CA GLN A 152 12.76 14.34 -54.75
C GLN A 152 13.70 15.36 -55.43
N ASN A 153 14.70 15.86 -54.71
CA ASN A 153 15.69 16.77 -55.26
C ASN A 153 16.56 16.08 -56.33
N GLU A 154 17.02 14.86 -56.07
CA GLU A 154 17.80 14.07 -57.02
C GLU A 154 17.01 13.77 -58.30
N ASN A 155 15.75 13.32 -58.17
CA ASN A 155 14.86 13.08 -59.32
C ASN A 155 14.66 14.35 -60.16
N LYS A 156 14.48 15.51 -59.51
CA LYS A 156 14.35 16.80 -60.19
C LYS A 156 15.62 17.16 -60.95
N HIS A 157 16.80 16.98 -60.32
CA HIS A 157 18.09 17.24 -60.94
C HIS A 157 18.37 16.32 -62.14
N LEU A 158 18.07 15.03 -62.01
CA LEU A 158 18.22 14.06 -63.11
C LEU A 158 17.27 14.40 -64.27
N SER A 159 16.01 14.70 -63.97
CA SER A 159 15.03 15.11 -64.99
C SER A 159 15.47 16.36 -65.75
N SER A 160 16.06 17.35 -65.07
CA SER A 160 16.59 18.55 -65.73
C SER A 160 17.90 18.32 -66.48
N SER A 161 18.66 17.28 -66.17
CA SER A 161 19.93 16.97 -66.84
C SER A 161 19.75 16.08 -68.07
N VAL A 162 18.62 15.37 -68.18
CA VAL A 162 18.28 14.46 -69.29
C VAL A 162 17.27 15.10 -70.28
N SER A 163 16.73 16.28 -69.95
CA SER A 163 15.89 17.12 -70.85
C SER A 163 16.73 18.16 -71.58
#